data_AF-A0A9E5V763-F1
#
_entry.id   AF-A0A9E5V763-F1
#
_cell.length_a   1.000
_cell.length_b   1.000
_cell.length_c   1.000
_cell.angle_alpha   90.00
_cell.angle_beta   90.00
_cell.angle_gamma   90.00
#
_symmetry.space_group_name_H-M   'P 1'
#
loop_
_entity.id
_entity.type
_entity.pdbx_description
1 polymer ?
#
loop_
_entity_poly.entity_id
_entity_poly.type
_entity_poly.pdbx_seq_one_letter_code
_entity_poly.pdbx_strand_id
1 'polypeptide(L)'
;MAARKSSVTNFQAIGDSVLGNYAVSDYSERVYTKAYYSIRSLCGLVAKRTLKDTFSWDEFKERFTNDFGKVEEKRFSLEQLLEYANRKFGKTLEDLLIQHQISWQRRQEYAERNSIEHQAEVMAENTHY
;
A
#
# COMPACT_ATOMS: atom_id res chain seq x y z
N MET A 1 46.32 22.70 -6.30
CA MET A 1 45.31 21.70 -5.88
C MET A 1 44.10 21.82 -6.80
N ALA A 2 43.71 20.78 -7.51
CA ALA A 2 42.60 20.82 -8.47
C ALA A 2 41.25 20.63 -7.75
N ALA A 3 40.35 21.61 -7.89
CA ALA A 3 38.99 21.54 -7.36
C ALA A 3 38.18 20.50 -8.13
N ARG A 4 37.74 19.43 -7.44
CA ARG A 4 36.86 18.41 -8.00
C ARG A 4 35.45 18.96 -8.04
N LYS A 5 34.92 19.18 -9.26
CA LYS A 5 33.50 19.53 -9.47
C LYS A 5 32.65 18.28 -9.21
N SER A 6 31.92 18.25 -8.09
CA SER A 6 30.90 17.25 -7.82
C SER A 6 29.65 17.57 -8.66
N SER A 7 29.45 16.84 -9.75
CA SER A 7 28.22 16.88 -10.54
C SER A 7 27.11 16.19 -9.76
N VAL A 8 26.31 16.97 -9.03
CA VAL A 8 25.04 16.52 -8.48
C VAL A 8 24.08 16.41 -9.67
N THR A 9 23.84 15.20 -10.15
CA THR A 9 22.80 14.92 -11.14
C THR A 9 21.46 15.17 -10.47
N ASN A 10 20.88 16.36 -10.72
CA ASN A 10 19.48 16.64 -10.40
C ASN A 10 18.62 15.68 -11.22
N PHE A 11 18.15 14.62 -10.57
CA PHE A 11 17.22 13.68 -11.16
C PHE A 11 15.86 14.40 -11.26
N GLN A 12 15.57 14.93 -12.45
CA GLN A 12 14.29 15.58 -12.71
C GLN A 12 13.27 14.49 -13.02
N ALA A 13 12.31 14.29 -12.11
CA ALA A 13 11.24 13.33 -12.32
C ALA A 13 10.47 13.71 -13.59
N ILE A 14 10.39 12.78 -14.54
CA ILE A 14 9.64 12.97 -15.78
C ILE A 14 8.16 12.94 -15.39
N GLY A 15 7.49 14.09 -15.46
CA GLY A 15 6.05 14.18 -15.22
C GLY A 15 5.25 13.51 -16.33
N ASP A 16 4.10 12.93 -15.99
CA ASP A 16 3.24 12.20 -16.93
C ASP A 16 2.82 13.04 -18.16
N SER A 17 2.82 14.36 -18.05
CA SER A 17 2.59 15.29 -19.17
C SER A 17 3.63 15.18 -20.29
N VAL A 18 4.85 14.71 -20.00
CA VAL A 18 5.94 14.52 -20.98
C VAL A 18 5.72 13.23 -21.78
N LEU A 19 5.01 12.25 -21.22
CA LEU A 19 4.73 10.97 -21.87
C LEU A 19 3.57 11.07 -22.87
N GLY A 20 2.76 12.13 -22.83
CA GLY A 20 1.71 12.40 -23.82
C GLY A 20 0.83 11.18 -24.09
N ASN A 21 0.78 10.73 -25.35
CA ASN A 21 -0.02 9.58 -25.79
C ASN A 21 0.54 8.21 -25.34
N TYR A 22 1.72 8.16 -24.73
CA TYR A 22 2.31 6.94 -24.15
C TYR A 22 1.97 6.77 -22.67
N ALA A 23 1.31 7.77 -22.05
CA ALA A 23 0.78 7.64 -20.70
C ALA A 23 -0.38 6.63 -20.72
N VAL A 24 -0.10 5.41 -20.25
CA VAL A 24 -1.15 4.41 -20.02
C VAL A 24 -1.98 4.92 -18.85
N SER A 25 -3.16 5.48 -19.12
CA SER A 25 -4.09 6.00 -18.10
C SER A 25 -4.38 4.97 -17.00
N ASP A 26 -4.41 3.70 -17.37
CA ASP A 26 -4.60 2.56 -16.46
C ASP A 26 -3.38 2.30 -15.55
N TYR A 27 -2.17 2.69 -15.96
CA TYR A 27 -0.96 2.49 -15.17
C TYR A 27 -0.91 3.44 -13.97
N SER A 28 -1.17 4.74 -14.17
CA SER A 28 -1.15 5.73 -13.09
C SER A 28 -2.27 5.47 -12.08
N GLU A 29 -3.46 5.05 -12.51
CA GLU A 29 -4.55 4.65 -11.62
C GLU A 29 -4.23 3.39 -10.81
N ARG A 30 -3.64 2.38 -11.45
CA ARG A 30 -3.22 1.16 -10.75
C ARG A 30 -2.11 1.45 -9.74
N VAL A 31 -1.18 2.32 -10.08
CA VAL A 31 -0.10 2.74 -9.18
C VAL A 31 -0.66 3.54 -8.00
N TYR A 32 -1.57 4.48 -8.26
CA TYR A 32 -2.25 5.27 -7.23
C TYR A 32 -2.95 4.39 -6.21
N THR A 33 -3.77 3.45 -6.68
CA THR A 33 -4.54 2.55 -5.80
C THR A 33 -3.62 1.72 -4.90
N LYS A 34 -2.51 1.22 -5.47
CA LYS A 34 -1.50 0.47 -4.71
C LYS A 34 -0.82 1.35 -3.66
N ALA A 35 -0.38 2.56 -4.03
CA ALA A 35 0.25 3.50 -3.11
C ALA A 35 -0.67 3.86 -1.94
N TYR A 36 -1.93 4.19 -2.24
CA TYR A 36 -2.96 4.51 -1.25
C TYR A 36 -3.13 3.38 -0.23
N TYR A 37 -3.34 2.14 -0.70
CA TYR A 37 -3.55 1.01 0.21
C TYR A 37 -2.31 0.58 0.97
N SER A 38 -1.11 0.76 0.39
CA SER A 38 0.15 0.55 1.10
C SER A 38 0.34 1.57 2.23
N ILE A 39 0.04 2.85 1.99
CA ILE A 39 0.08 3.88 3.04
C ILE A 39 -0.91 3.54 4.16
N ARG A 40 -2.14 3.15 3.83
CA ARG A 40 -3.13 2.70 4.83
C ARG A 40 -2.59 1.55 5.68
N SER A 41 -1.97 0.56 5.03
CA SER A 41 -1.36 -0.59 5.72
C SER A 41 -0.24 -0.15 6.67
N LEU A 42 0.67 0.70 6.20
CA LEU A 42 1.79 1.22 7.01
C LEU A 42 1.30 2.01 8.24
N CYS A 43 0.35 2.94 8.03
CA CYS A 43 -0.28 3.68 9.12
C CYS A 43 -0.93 2.74 10.14
N GLY A 44 -1.66 1.73 9.66
CA GLY A 44 -2.31 0.75 10.52
C GLY A 44 -1.33 -0.12 11.31
N LEU A 45 -0.20 -0.50 10.71
CA LEU A 45 0.86 -1.24 11.41
C LEU A 45 1.51 -0.41 12.52
N VAL A 46 1.71 0.90 12.29
CA VAL A 46 2.18 1.82 13.32
C VAL A 46 1.15 1.94 14.44
N ALA A 47 -0.11 2.19 14.11
CA ALA A 47 -1.19 2.29 15.09
C ALA A 47 -1.33 1.00 15.92
N LYS A 48 -1.28 -0.17 15.27
CA LYS A 48 -1.31 -1.48 15.94
C LYS A 48 -0.17 -1.65 16.94
N ARG A 49 1.05 -1.22 16.58
CA ARG A 49 2.21 -1.29 17.49
C ARG A 49 2.01 -0.40 18.72
N THR A 50 1.39 0.76 18.55
CA THR A 50 1.14 1.73 19.62
C THR A 50 -0.02 1.30 20.53
N LEU A 51 -1.14 0.87 19.95
CA LEU A 51 -2.39 0.57 20.67
C LEU A 51 -2.49 -0.89 21.15
N LYS A 52 -1.67 -1.79 20.60
CA LYS A 52 -1.59 -3.21 20.97
C LYS A 52 -2.97 -3.87 20.99
N ASP A 53 -3.41 -4.35 22.15
CA ASP A 53 -4.64 -5.13 22.32
C ASP A 53 -5.92 -4.30 22.13
N THR A 54 -5.82 -2.97 22.20
CA THR A 54 -6.95 -2.07 21.94
C THR A 54 -7.12 -1.73 20.46
N PHE A 55 -6.23 -2.22 19.59
CA PHE A 55 -6.26 -1.90 18.18
C PHE A 55 -7.34 -2.69 17.43
N SER A 56 -8.26 -1.96 16.79
CA SER A 56 -9.19 -2.52 15.80
C SER A 56 -8.82 -2.06 14.39
N TRP A 57 -8.66 -3.03 13.48
CA TRP A 57 -8.42 -2.74 12.07
C TRP A 57 -9.60 -2.02 11.42
N ASP A 58 -10.83 -2.28 11.86
CA ASP A 58 -12.03 -1.73 11.22
C ASP A 58 -12.24 -0.27 11.63
N GLU A 59 -12.10 0.04 12.91
CA GLU A 59 -12.11 1.42 13.39
C GLU A 59 -10.97 2.25 12.77
N PHE A 60 -9.78 1.65 12.66
CA PHE A 60 -8.65 2.32 12.01
C PHE A 60 -8.94 2.63 10.54
N LYS A 61 -9.49 1.66 9.78
CA LYS A 61 -9.82 1.87 8.35
C LYS A 61 -10.86 2.98 8.19
N GLU A 62 -11.87 3.02 9.06
CA GLU A 62 -12.89 4.07 9.06
C GLU A 62 -12.28 5.45 9.29
N ARG A 63 -11.48 5.60 10.35
CA ARG A 63 -10.76 6.84 10.64
C ARG A 63 -9.82 7.25 9.50
N PHE A 64 -9.07 6.29 8.96
CA PHE A 64 -8.19 6.55 7.83
C PHE A 64 -8.97 7.06 6.63
N THR A 65 -10.12 6.47 6.29
CA THR A 65 -10.97 6.95 5.19
C THR A 65 -11.59 8.32 5.48
N ASN A 66 -11.93 8.63 6.72
CA ASN A 66 -12.38 9.98 7.08
C ASN A 66 -11.29 11.05 6.85
N ASP A 67 -10.05 10.72 7.21
CA ASP A 67 -8.91 11.65 7.08
C ASP A 67 -8.40 11.73 5.63
N PHE A 68 -8.21 10.58 4.98
CA PHE A 68 -7.62 10.48 3.64
C PHE A 68 -8.62 10.51 2.48
N GLY A 69 -9.92 10.43 2.77
CA GLY A 69 -10.96 10.20 1.76
C GLY A 69 -10.99 8.75 1.28
N LYS A 70 -11.89 8.46 0.34
CA LYS A 70 -11.89 7.17 -0.37
C LYS A 70 -10.89 7.18 -1.53
N VAL A 71 -10.47 6.00 -1.98
CA VAL A 71 -9.48 5.91 -3.07
C VAL A 71 -10.02 6.48 -4.38
N GLU A 72 -11.33 6.33 -4.62
CA GLU A 72 -12.04 6.81 -5.80
C GLU A 72 -12.16 8.34 -5.82
N GLU A 73 -12.21 8.97 -4.65
CA GLU A 73 -12.31 10.43 -4.50
C GLU A 73 -11.01 11.14 -4.86
N LYS A 74 -9.87 10.42 -4.90
CA LYS A 74 -8.54 10.94 -5.21
C LYS A 74 -8.23 12.28 -4.51
N ARG A 75 -8.57 12.36 -3.23
CA ARG A 75 -8.43 13.58 -2.40
C ARG A 75 -7.02 14.14 -2.35
N PHE A 76 -6.02 13.28 -2.57
CA PHE A 76 -4.62 13.64 -2.76
C PHE A 76 -4.12 13.14 -4.11
N SER A 77 -3.18 13.88 -4.72
CA SER A 77 -2.50 13.40 -5.92
C SER A 77 -1.55 12.24 -5.60
N LEU A 78 -1.15 11.47 -6.61
CA LEU A 78 -0.13 10.42 -6.46
C LEU A 78 1.16 10.99 -5.84
N GLU A 79 1.62 12.15 -6.32
CA GLU A 79 2.84 12.81 -5.83
C GLU A 79 2.73 13.16 -4.35
N GLN A 80 1.57 13.67 -3.91
CA GLN A 80 1.32 13.97 -2.50
C GLN A 80 1.34 12.71 -1.63
N LEU A 81 0.79 11.60 -2.11
CA LEU A 81 0.86 10.31 -1.41
C LEU A 81 2.31 9.80 -1.34
N LEU A 82 3.08 9.92 -2.41
CA LEU A 82 4.49 9.53 -2.43
C LEU A 82 5.35 10.41 -1.52
N GLU A 83 5.11 11.72 -1.51
CA GLU A 83 5.78 12.65 -0.60
C GLU A 83 5.44 12.34 0.86
N TYR A 84 4.17 12.08 1.17
CA TYR A 84 3.74 11.65 2.50
C TYR A 84 4.45 10.36 2.92
N ALA A 85 4.45 9.34 2.06
CA ALA A 85 5.09 8.06 2.34
C ALA A 85 6.60 8.21 2.58
N ASN A 86 7.26 9.04 1.79
CA ASN A 86 8.68 9.33 1.93
C ASN A 86 8.97 10.04 3.25
N ARG A 87 8.25 11.11 3.57
CA ARG A 87 8.47 11.88 4.81
C ARG A 87 8.13 11.09 6.07
N LYS A 88 7.04 10.32 6.04
CA LYS A 88 6.54 9.61 7.23
C LYS A 88 7.25 8.28 7.47
N PHE A 89 7.64 7.57 6.41
CA PHE A 89 8.14 6.19 6.49
C PHE A 89 9.48 5.96 5.80
N GLY A 90 10.04 6.96 5.11
CA GLY A 90 11.23 6.79 4.28
C GLY A 90 11.00 5.83 3.11
N LYS A 91 9.78 5.78 2.57
CA LYS A 91 9.39 4.82 1.52
C LYS A 91 9.25 5.48 0.16
N THR A 92 9.81 4.83 -0.85
CA THR A 92 9.67 5.19 -2.27
C THR A 92 8.45 4.51 -2.89
N LEU A 93 8.11 4.85 -4.14
CA LEU A 93 7.05 4.16 -4.86
C LEU A 93 7.31 2.65 -4.95
N GLU A 94 8.54 2.23 -5.27
CA GLU A 94 8.90 0.82 -5.40
C GLU A 94 8.68 0.06 -4.08
N ASP A 95 9.09 0.67 -2.95
CA ASP A 95 8.80 0.11 -1.63
C ASP A 95 7.29 -0.10 -1.40
N LEU A 96 6.46 0.90 -1.78
CA LEU A 96 5.02 0.81 -1.61
C LEU A 96 4.41 -0.30 -2.47
N LEU A 97 4.93 -0.52 -3.68
CA LEU A 97 4.48 -1.61 -4.54
C LEU A 97 4.84 -2.98 -3.95
N ILE A 98 6.04 -3.12 -3.37
CA ILE A 98 6.46 -4.34 -2.66
C ILE A 98 5.56 -4.59 -1.44
N GLN A 99 5.31 -3.55 -0.62
CA GLN A 99 4.42 -3.66 0.54
C GLN A 99 3.00 -4.07 0.16
N HIS A 100 2.49 -3.57 -0.96
CA HIS A 100 1.20 -3.97 -1.50
C HIS A 100 1.18 -5.46 -1.83
N GLN A 101 2.21 -5.93 -2.55
CA GLN A 101 2.32 -7.34 -2.95
C GLN A 101 2.37 -8.27 -1.73
N ILE A 102 3.23 -7.98 -0.75
CA ILE A 102 3.33 -8.75 0.49
C ILE A 102 2.00 -8.78 1.23
N SER A 103 1.31 -7.64 1.32
CA SER A 103 0.02 -7.55 1.99
C SER A 103 -1.05 -8.40 1.30
N TRP A 104 -1.06 -8.42 -0.04
CA TRP A 104 -1.97 -9.28 -0.81
C TRP A 104 -1.65 -10.76 -0.66
N GLN A 105 -0.38 -11.12 -0.75
CA GLN A 105 0.06 -12.50 -0.58
C GLN A 105 -0.39 -13.06 0.78
N ARG A 106 -0.20 -12.29 1.87
CA ARG A 106 -0.68 -12.71 3.19
C ARG A 106 -2.19 -12.94 3.23
N ARG A 107 -2.99 -12.06 2.60
CA ARG A 107 -4.45 -12.24 2.55
C ARG A 107 -4.84 -13.50 1.78
N GLN A 108 -4.11 -13.81 0.72
CA GLN A 108 -4.32 -15.02 -0.06
C GLN A 108 -3.98 -16.26 0.78
N GLU A 109 -2.83 -16.27 1.46
CA GLU A 109 -2.43 -17.35 2.37
C GLU A 109 -3.46 -17.57 3.51
N TYR A 110 -4.02 -16.50 4.08
CA TYR A 110 -5.09 -16.61 5.07
C TYR A 110 -6.38 -17.17 4.49
N ALA A 111 -6.78 -16.73 3.29
CA ALA A 111 -7.97 -17.25 2.63
C ALA A 111 -7.82 -18.75 2.31
N GLU A 112 -6.65 -19.16 1.84
CA GLU A 112 -6.32 -20.57 1.57
C GLU A 112 -6.38 -21.39 2.86
N ARG A 113 -5.74 -20.94 3.96
CA ARG A 113 -5.79 -21.64 5.25
C ARG A 113 -7.21 -21.81 5.79
N ASN A 114 -7.99 -20.73 5.81
CA ASN A 114 -9.38 -20.80 6.28
C ASN A 114 -10.24 -21.72 5.40
N SER A 115 -9.97 -21.77 4.09
CA SER A 115 -10.68 -22.68 3.18
C SER A 115 -10.34 -24.15 3.45
N ILE A 116 -9.08 -24.45 3.78
CA ILE A 116 -8.61 -25.79 4.13
C ILE A 116 -9.17 -26.21 5.50
N GLU A 117 -9.16 -25.32 6.48
CA GLU A 117 -9.76 -25.56 7.81
C GLU A 117 -11.26 -25.83 7.70
N HIS A 118 -11.98 -25.03 6.90
CA HIS A 118 -13.41 -25.26 6.66
C HIS A 118 -13.69 -26.59 5.95
N GLN A 119 -12.85 -26.97 4.97
CA GLN A 119 -12.96 -28.29 4.32
C GLN A 119 -12.65 -29.44 5.29
N ALA A 120 -11.68 -29.26 6.18
CA ALA A 120 -11.32 -30.26 7.18
C ALA A 120 -12.42 -30.46 8.23
N GLU A 121 -13.09 -29.39 8.68
CA GLU A 121 -14.26 -29.46 9.58
C GLU A 121 -15.44 -30.19 8.92
N VAL A 122 -15.78 -29.83 7.68
CA VAL A 122 -16.89 -30.47 6.93
C VAL A 122 -16.60 -31.95 6.66
N MET A 123 -15.35 -32.32 6.38
CA MET A 123 -14.97 -33.73 6.24
C MET A 123 -15.06 -34.48 7.57
N ALA A 124 -14.60 -33.89 8.69
CA ALA A 124 -14.67 -34.49 10.02
C ALA A 124 -16.12 -34.73 10.49
N GLU A 125 -17.03 -33.79 10.23
CA GLU A 125 -18.47 -33.96 10.55
C GLU A 125 -19.12 -35.08 9.73
N ASN A 126 -18.72 -35.24 8.47
CA ASN A 126 -19.23 -36.28 7.59
C ASN A 126 -18.63 -37.68 7.85
N THR A 127 -17.53 -37.78 8.61
CA THR A 127 -16.93 -39.09 8.95
C THR A 127 -17.47 -39.68 10.27
N HIS A 128 -18.36 -38.95 10.95
CA HIS A 128 -18.96 -39.35 12.24
C HIS A 128 -20.37 -39.98 12.13
N TYR A 129 -20.75 -40.47 10.94
CA TYR A 129 -21.96 -41.26 10.72
C TYR A 129 -21.67 -42.70 10.32
#